data_AF-A0A120K592-F1
#
_entry.id   AF-A0A120K592-F1
#
_cell.length_a   1.000
_cell.length_b   1.000
_cell.length_c   1.000
_cell.angle_alpha   90.00
_cell.angle_beta   90.00
_cell.angle_gamma   90.00
#
_symmetry.space_group_name_H-M   'P 1'
#
loop_
_entity.id
_entity.type
_entity.pdbx_description
1 polymer ?
#
loop_
_entity_poly.entity_id
_entity_poly.type
_entity_poly.pdbx_seq_one_letter_code
_entity_poly.pdbx_strand_id
1 'polypeptide(L)'
;MSSSDQEKVDVNKMLSFIPSASTIYSKKSKISEKRVKLVHDQGVEQGTIKLSKNLASELGIVDEVELAVGGKLRLRFKVAIDDSIGDDTTVWANPDEMKERGVADGSTVTVRAPR
;
A
#
# COMPACT_ATOMS: atom_id res chain seq x y z
N MET A 1 31.92 20.28 59.97
CA MET A 1 32.34 20.66 58.61
C MET A 1 31.98 19.49 57.70
N SER A 2 30.77 19.53 57.12
CA SER A 2 30.49 19.87 55.71
C SER A 2 30.91 18.74 54.75
N SER A 3 30.02 17.77 54.49
CA SER A 3 29.10 17.73 53.32
C SER A 3 29.81 17.37 52.01
N SER A 4 29.46 16.24 51.40
CA SER A 4 29.03 16.11 49.98
C SER A 4 29.04 14.63 49.53
N ASP A 5 27.98 13.88 49.86
CA ASP A 5 27.62 12.67 49.14
C ASP A 5 27.13 13.08 47.74
N GLN A 6 27.97 12.89 46.73
CA GLN A 6 27.57 13.08 45.33
C GLN A 6 27.01 11.76 44.79
N GLU A 7 25.69 11.67 44.74
CA GLU A 7 24.97 10.62 43.99
C GLU A 7 25.40 10.66 42.52
N LYS A 8 26.14 9.64 42.10
CA LYS A 8 26.49 9.43 40.69
C LYS A 8 25.21 9.06 39.95
N VAL A 9 24.75 9.95 39.10
CA VAL A 9 23.55 9.75 38.27
C VAL A 9 23.73 8.46 37.44
N ASP A 10 22.86 7.47 37.65
CA ASP A 10 22.88 6.17 36.96
C ASP A 10 22.55 6.33 35.45
N VAL A 11 23.57 6.59 34.63
CA VAL A 11 23.46 6.74 33.16
C VAL A 11 22.79 5.54 32.49
N ASN A 12 22.97 4.33 33.06
CA ASN A 12 22.34 3.10 32.57
C ASN A 12 20.81 3.10 32.65
N LYS A 13 20.22 3.72 33.69
CA LYS A 13 18.76 3.86 33.76
C LYS A 13 18.26 4.85 32.70
N MET A 14 19.03 5.88 32.38
CA MET A 14 18.68 6.85 31.34
C MET A 14 18.70 6.23 29.94
N LEU A 15 19.65 5.32 29.66
CA LEU A 15 19.71 4.55 28.41
C LEU A 15 18.54 3.57 28.25
N SER A 16 17.98 3.05 29.35
CA SER A 16 16.82 2.15 29.30
C SER A 16 15.49 2.82 28.92
N PHE A 17 15.41 4.16 29.01
CA PHE A 17 14.25 4.93 28.54
C PHE A 17 14.27 5.17 27.02
N ILE A 18 15.43 5.01 26.37
CA ILE A 18 15.55 5.19 24.93
C ILE A 18 15.29 3.83 24.27
N PRO A 19 14.17 3.65 23.56
CA PRO A 19 13.96 2.42 22.81
C PRO A 19 15.12 2.22 21.83
N SER A 20 15.66 0.99 21.78
CA SER A 20 16.70 0.64 20.81
C SER A 20 16.22 0.98 19.40
N ALA A 21 17.10 1.55 18.58
CA ALA A 21 16.78 1.95 17.22
C ALA A 21 16.08 0.82 16.44
N SER A 22 16.48 -0.43 16.67
CA SER A 22 15.88 -1.62 16.05
C SER A 22 14.40 -1.83 16.37
N THR A 23 13.92 -1.40 17.54
CA THR A 23 12.49 -1.47 17.93
C THR A 23 11.66 -0.41 17.22
N ILE A 24 12.25 0.74 16.87
CA ILE A 24 11.60 1.80 16.09
C ILE A 24 11.39 1.32 14.64
N TYR A 25 12.40 0.64 14.08
CA TYR A 25 12.36 0.15 12.69
C TYR A 25 11.56 -1.15 12.48
N SER A 26 11.25 -1.93 13.53
CA SER A 26 10.49 -3.18 13.37
C SER A 26 8.99 -3.00 13.14
N LYS A 27 8.49 -1.76 13.26
CA LYS A 27 7.10 -1.41 12.97
C LYS A 27 6.91 -1.43 11.45
N LYS A 28 6.77 -2.63 10.86
CA LYS A 28 6.39 -2.83 9.46
C LYS A 28 5.12 -2.02 9.20
N SER A 29 5.27 -0.84 8.60
CA SER A 29 4.15 -0.08 8.07
C SER A 29 3.43 -1.01 7.11
N LYS A 30 2.17 -1.38 7.40
CA LYS A 30 1.32 -2.10 6.44
C LYS A 30 1.40 -1.32 5.14
N ILE A 31 1.94 -1.94 4.09
CA ILE A 31 2.02 -1.34 2.76
C ILE A 31 0.58 -1.22 2.30
N SER A 32 -0.03 -0.06 2.51
CA SER A 32 -1.42 0.17 2.16
C SER A 32 -1.60 0.57 0.70
N GLU A 33 -0.50 0.92 0.03
CA GLU A 33 -0.49 1.45 -1.33
C GLU A 33 0.67 0.87 -2.14
N LYS A 34 0.41 0.45 -3.38
CA LYS A 34 1.42 -0.05 -4.32
C LYS A 34 1.22 0.60 -5.68
N ARG A 35 2.33 0.94 -6.34
CA ARG A 35 2.31 1.51 -7.70
C ARG A 35 2.46 0.40 -8.71
N VAL A 36 1.52 0.32 -9.63
CA VAL A 36 1.42 -0.75 -10.62
C VAL A 36 1.06 -0.19 -11.99
N LYS A 37 1.25 -0.98 -13.04
CA LYS A 37 0.82 -0.65 -14.39
C LYS A 37 -0.61 -1.09 -14.59
N LEU A 38 -1.41 -0.23 -15.21
CA LEU A 38 -2.74 -0.59 -15.67
C LEU A 38 -2.65 -1.11 -17.09
N VAL A 39 -3.24 -2.27 -17.33
CA VAL A 39 -3.34 -2.91 -18.65
C VAL A 39 -4.82 -3.03 -19.02
N HIS A 40 -5.14 -2.72 -20.26
CA HIS A 40 -6.49 -2.89 -20.78
C HIS A 40 -6.78 -4.36 -21.12
N ASP A 41 -7.89 -4.87 -20.60
CA ASP A 41 -8.43 -6.19 -20.95
C ASP A 41 -9.92 -6.07 -21.24
N GLN A 42 -10.34 -6.49 -22.44
CA GLN A 42 -11.75 -6.50 -22.85
C GLN A 42 -12.56 -7.57 -22.10
N GLY A 43 -11.91 -8.56 -21.50
CA GLY A 43 -12.55 -9.57 -20.67
C GLY A 43 -12.86 -9.12 -19.24
N VAL A 44 -12.67 -7.83 -18.92
CA VAL A 44 -13.00 -7.25 -17.60
C VAL A 44 -14.31 -6.47 -17.72
N GLU A 45 -15.24 -6.71 -16.81
CA GLU A 45 -16.49 -5.95 -16.75
C GLU A 45 -16.26 -4.49 -16.32
N GLN A 46 -17.10 -3.58 -16.79
CA GLN A 46 -17.09 -2.19 -16.34
C GLN A 46 -17.40 -2.10 -14.84
N GLY A 47 -16.69 -1.23 -14.12
CA GLY A 47 -16.76 -1.08 -12.67
C GLY A 47 -15.96 -2.12 -11.88
N THR A 48 -15.29 -3.05 -12.57
CA THR A 48 -14.48 -4.11 -11.97
C THR A 48 -13.03 -4.04 -12.45
N ILE A 49 -12.10 -4.42 -11.58
CA ILE A 49 -10.67 -4.56 -11.88
C ILE A 49 -10.24 -5.96 -11.52
N LYS A 50 -9.46 -6.59 -12.41
CA LYS A 50 -8.78 -7.85 -12.10
C LYS A 50 -7.42 -7.59 -11.47
N LEU A 51 -7.12 -8.35 -10.42
CA LEU A 51 -5.83 -8.34 -9.72
C LEU A 51 -5.38 -9.76 -9.37
N SER A 52 -4.07 -9.93 -9.25
CA SER A 52 -3.50 -11.15 -8.69
C SER A 52 -3.88 -11.30 -7.22
N LYS A 53 -4.02 -12.55 -6.76
CA LYS A 53 -4.26 -12.85 -5.35
C LYS A 53 -3.12 -12.40 -4.44
N ASN A 54 -1.89 -12.46 -4.93
CA ASN A 54 -0.71 -11.99 -4.20
C ASN A 54 -0.79 -10.47 -3.96
N LEU A 55 -1.10 -9.69 -5.01
CA LEU A 55 -1.26 -8.24 -4.90
C LEU A 55 -2.43 -7.89 -3.97
N ALA A 56 -3.56 -8.60 -4.09
CA ALA A 56 -4.71 -8.42 -3.21
C ALA A 56 -4.35 -8.67 -1.74
N SER A 57 -3.64 -9.77 -1.46
CA SER A 57 -3.25 -10.18 -0.11
C SER A 57 -2.19 -9.25 0.49
N GLU A 58 -1.24 -8.78 -0.32
CA GLU A 58 -0.19 -7.84 0.10
C GLU A 58 -0.77 -6.50 0.52
N LEU A 59 -1.76 -6.00 -0.23
CA LEU A 59 -2.44 -4.72 0.03
C LEU A 59 -3.61 -4.85 1.01
N GLY A 60 -4.07 -6.06 1.32
CA GLY A 60 -5.24 -6.31 2.18
C GLY A 60 -6.56 -5.92 1.51
N ILE A 61 -6.66 -6.10 0.20
CA ILE A 61 -7.86 -5.82 -0.61
C ILE A 61 -8.75 -7.05 -0.62
N VAL A 62 -10.05 -6.88 -0.35
CA VAL A 62 -11.04 -7.97 -0.32
C VAL A 62 -12.06 -7.79 -1.45
N ASP A 63 -12.91 -6.76 -1.36
CA ASP A 63 -14.05 -6.57 -2.28
C ASP A 63 -13.92 -5.31 -3.16
N GLU A 64 -13.34 -4.26 -2.60
CA GLU A 64 -13.22 -2.95 -3.23
C GLU A 64 -11.77 -2.49 -3.24
N VAL A 65 -11.41 -1.76 -4.30
CA VAL A 65 -10.09 -1.15 -4.45
C VAL A 65 -10.25 0.30 -4.85
N GLU A 66 -9.34 1.14 -4.37
CA GLU A 66 -9.24 2.51 -4.85
C GLU A 66 -7.99 2.67 -5.71
N LEU A 67 -8.20 3.14 -6.93
CA LEU A 67 -7.15 3.53 -7.86
C LEU A 67 -6.96 5.03 -7.83
N ALA A 68 -5.72 5.47 -7.61
CA ALA A 68 -5.30 6.85 -7.82
C ALA A 68 -4.44 6.95 -9.08
N VAL A 69 -4.88 7.75 -10.06
CA VAL A 69 -4.15 8.03 -11.29
C VAL A 69 -3.49 9.39 -11.17
N GLY A 70 -2.15 9.41 -11.21
CA GLY A 70 -1.36 10.65 -11.13
C GLY A 70 -1.60 11.50 -9.87
N GLY A 71 -2.11 10.89 -8.79
CA GLY A 71 -2.41 11.57 -7.52
C GLY A 71 -3.60 12.53 -7.53
N LYS A 72 -4.24 12.76 -8.69
CA LYS A 72 -5.38 13.69 -8.83
C LYS A 72 -6.70 12.96 -8.95
N LEU A 73 -6.77 11.93 -9.79
CA LEU A 73 -8.00 11.20 -10.06
C LEU A 73 -8.07 9.98 -9.14
N ARG A 74 -9.12 9.91 -8.31
CA ARG A 74 -9.37 8.78 -7.41
C ARG A 74 -10.64 8.06 -7.85
N LEU A 75 -10.54 6.77 -8.04
CA LEU A 75 -11.58 5.94 -8.61
C LEU A 75 -11.76 4.70 -7.74
N ARG A 76 -13.00 4.31 -7.48
CA ARG A 76 -13.32 3.12 -6.69
C ARG A 76 -13.91 2.07 -7.61
N PHE A 77 -13.41 0.84 -7.47
CA PHE A 77 -13.80 -0.28 -8.30
C PHE A 77 -14.02 -1.53 -7.45
N LYS A 78 -14.83 -2.44 -7.98
CA LYS A 78 -14.91 -3.81 -7.47
C LYS A 78 -13.70 -4.61 -7.89
N VAL A 79 -13.39 -5.62 -7.09
CA VAL A 79 -12.21 -6.44 -7.27
C VAL A 79 -12.62 -7.83 -7.75
N ALA A 80 -12.03 -8.27 -8.85
CA ALA A 80 -12.05 -9.65 -9.30
C ALA A 80 -10.65 -10.25 -9.10
N ILE A 81 -10.52 -11.18 -8.15
CA ILE A 81 -9.24 -11.85 -7.90
C ILE A 81 -9.12 -13.01 -8.87
N ASP A 82 -8.05 -13.01 -9.68
CA ASP A 82 -7.71 -14.11 -10.58
C ASP A 82 -6.40 -14.76 -10.13
N ASP A 83 -6.45 -16.06 -9.84
CA ASP A 83 -5.30 -16.87 -9.40
C ASP A 83 -4.37 -17.23 -10.57
N SER A 84 -4.81 -17.06 -11.82
CA SER A 84 -3.99 -17.32 -13.02
C SER A 84 -2.93 -16.25 -13.26
N ILE A 85 -3.09 -15.11 -12.59
CA ILE A 85 -2.25 -13.93 -12.76
C ILE A 85 -1.11 -13.99 -11.74
N GLY A 86 0.11 -14.25 -12.22
CA GLY A 86 1.32 -14.30 -11.39
C GLY A 86 2.00 -12.94 -11.18
N ASP A 87 1.54 -11.89 -11.85
CA ASP A 87 2.21 -10.58 -11.82
C ASP A 87 1.63 -9.66 -10.74
N ASP A 88 2.49 -9.22 -9.82
CA ASP A 88 2.12 -8.32 -8.70
C ASP A 88 2.36 -6.84 -9.02
N THR A 89 2.61 -6.54 -10.29
CA THR A 89 2.96 -5.20 -10.78
C THR A 89 1.99 -4.67 -11.82
N THR A 90 0.96 -5.45 -12.15
CA THR A 90 -0.02 -5.14 -13.19
C THR A 90 -1.43 -5.30 -12.65
N VAL A 91 -2.34 -4.45 -13.11
CA VAL A 91 -3.79 -4.55 -12.88
C VAL A 91 -4.52 -4.45 -14.20
N TRP A 92 -5.60 -5.21 -14.36
CA TRP A 92 -6.37 -5.24 -15.60
C TRP A 92 -7.71 -4.58 -15.40
N ALA A 93 -8.03 -3.66 -16.31
CA ALA A 93 -9.28 -2.92 -16.27
C ALA A 93 -9.91 -2.84 -17.66
N ASN A 94 -11.21 -2.57 -17.67
CA ASN A 94 -11.95 -2.42 -18.91
C ASN A 94 -11.46 -1.19 -19.71
N PRO A 95 -11.10 -1.33 -21.00
CA PRO A 95 -10.58 -0.23 -21.81
C PRO A 95 -11.58 0.90 -22.03
N ASP A 96 -12.87 0.62 -22.11
CA ASP A 96 -13.89 1.63 -22.41
C ASP A 96 -14.08 2.56 -21.22
N GLU A 97 -14.18 2.00 -20.02
CA GLU A 97 -14.27 2.79 -18.80
C GLU A 97 -12.98 3.58 -18.52
N MET A 98 -11.82 2.98 -18.79
CA MET A 98 -10.53 3.68 -18.65
C MET A 98 -10.43 4.85 -19.62
N LYS A 99 -10.89 4.71 -20.86
CA LYS A 99 -10.94 5.80 -21.83
C LYS A 99 -11.89 6.92 -21.39
N GLU A 100 -13.09 6.59 -20.91
CA GLU A 100 -14.04 7.58 -20.41
C GLU A 100 -13.46 8.39 -19.24
N ARG A 101 -12.66 7.73 -18.39
CA ARG A 101 -11.99 8.36 -17.24
C ARG A 101 -10.64 9.00 -17.59
N GLY A 102 -10.20 8.93 -18.85
CA GLY A 102 -8.96 9.54 -19.34
C GLY A 102 -7.68 8.80 -18.91
N VAL A 103 -7.77 7.50 -18.66
CA VAL A 103 -6.64 6.62 -18.32
C VAL A 103 -6.18 5.88 -19.56
N ALA A 104 -4.91 6.03 -19.91
CA ALA A 104 -4.31 5.34 -21.06
C ALA A 104 -3.80 3.95 -20.66
N ASP A 105 -3.67 3.07 -21.64
CA ASP A 105 -3.03 1.77 -21.45
C ASP A 105 -1.57 1.93 -21.03
N GLY A 106 -1.08 1.06 -20.14
CA GLY A 106 0.26 1.13 -19.57
C GLY A 106 0.47 2.27 -18.57
N SER A 107 -0.58 2.99 -18.18
CA SER A 107 -0.49 4.06 -17.18
C SER A 107 -0.03 3.53 -15.82
N THR A 108 0.78 4.32 -15.12
CA THR A 108 1.16 4.01 -13.73
C THR A 108 0.08 4.51 -12.79
N VAL A 109 -0.53 3.58 -12.06
CA VAL A 109 -1.59 3.85 -11.09
C VAL A 109 -1.16 3.42 -9.69
N THR A 110 -1.64 4.12 -8.69
CA THR A 110 -1.47 3.72 -7.29
C THR A 110 -2.71 2.97 -6.86
N VAL A 111 -2.55 1.70 -6.51
CA VAL A 111 -3.58 0.86 -5.93
C VAL A 111 -3.53 0.99 -4.41
N ARG A 112 -4.68 1.19 -3.78
CA ARG A 112 -4.79 1.19 -2.32
C ARG A 112 -6.02 0.42 -1.84
N ALA A 113 -5.90 -0.14 -0.65
CA ALA A 113 -7.06 -0.65 0.06
C ALA A 113 -7.96 0.53 0.48
N PRO A 114 -9.28 0.47 0.24
CA PRO A 114 -10.22 1.45 0.75
C PRO A 114 -10.19 1.38 2.30
N ARG A 115 -10.08 2.55 2.93
CA ARG A 115 -10.19 2.70 4.38
C ARG A 115 -11.63 2.83 4.84
#